data_AF-T1CXK0-F1
#
_entry.id   AF-T1CXK0-F1
#
_cell.length_a   1.000
_cell.length_b   1.000
_cell.length_c   1.000
_cell.angle_alpha   90.00
_cell.angle_beta   90.00
_cell.angle_gamma   90.00
#
_symmetry.space_group_name_H-M   'P 1'
#
loop_
_entity.id
_entity.type
_entity.pdbx_description
1 polymer ?
#
loop_
_entity_poly.entity_id
_entity_poly.type
_entity_poly.pdbx_seq_one_letter_code
_entity_poly.pdbx_strand_id
1 'polypeptide(L)'
;MADRTDTLNYRRGFTILEVPVAGAEAYLNSSAWWHRPSQAYMPPSGLNTAGKLARLRQRRRWSDRYYKRRTLHLKERSDPLEGAPQGRGIVIEKVGVEAKQPNSAIRKCIKVQLVKNGRQITAFAVGDGAISFIDEHDEVLVEG
;
A
#
# COMPACT_ATOMS: atom_id res chain seq x y z
N MET A 1 5.52 31.83 -14.56
CA MET A 1 6.74 31.74 -13.73
C MET A 1 6.31 31.09 -12.42
N ALA A 2 6.36 29.80 -12.19
CA ALA A 2 7.01 28.61 -12.74
C ALA A 2 6.06 27.45 -12.34
N ASP A 3 6.03 26.23 -12.85
CA ASP A 3 6.60 25.49 -13.97
C ASP A 3 6.12 24.03 -13.71
N ARG A 4 5.95 23.22 -14.76
CA ARG A 4 5.85 21.72 -14.75
C ARG A 4 4.48 21.09 -14.46
N THR A 5 3.64 20.77 -15.45
CA THR A 5 3.70 19.73 -16.53
C THR A 5 3.03 18.40 -16.16
N ASP A 6 1.91 18.17 -16.84
CA ASP A 6 1.58 16.96 -17.62
C ASP A 6 0.88 15.78 -16.94
N THR A 7 -0.44 15.98 -16.79
CA THR A 7 -1.43 14.95 -17.14
C THR A 7 -1.33 14.56 -18.62
N LEU A 8 -1.47 13.26 -18.88
CA LEU A 8 -1.96 12.66 -20.14
C LEU A 8 -1.11 12.95 -21.39
N ASN A 9 -0.31 11.96 -21.83
CA ASN A 9 -0.12 11.74 -23.27
C ASN A 9 0.22 10.29 -23.59
N TYR A 10 -0.84 9.50 -23.64
CA TYR A 10 -0.97 8.33 -24.49
C TYR A 10 -0.89 8.81 -25.95
N ARG A 11 0.26 8.72 -26.62
CA ARG A 11 0.45 8.74 -28.09
C ARG A 11 1.94 8.84 -28.46
N ARG A 12 2.54 7.70 -28.79
CA ARG A 12 3.68 7.55 -29.72
C ARG A 12 3.45 6.21 -30.40
N GLY A 13 3.40 6.05 -31.71
CA GLY A 13 3.63 6.91 -32.85
C GLY A 13 3.68 5.93 -34.02
N PHE A 14 2.65 5.93 -34.86
CA PHE A 14 2.67 5.22 -36.14
C PHE A 14 3.71 5.90 -37.03
N THR A 15 4.71 5.17 -37.49
CA THR A 15 5.41 5.48 -38.75
C THR A 15 5.14 4.33 -39.70
N ILE A 16 4.44 4.65 -40.79
CA ILE A 16 4.21 3.77 -41.91
C ILE A 16 5.44 3.92 -42.80
N LEU A 17 6.28 2.89 -42.86
CA LEU A 17 7.12 2.68 -44.03
C LEU A 17 6.42 1.63 -44.88
N GLU A 18 6.06 2.05 -46.08
CA GLU A 18 5.53 1.19 -47.14
C GLU A 18 6.51 0.05 -47.39
N VAL A 19 6.02 -1.18 -47.24
CA VAL A 19 6.74 -2.40 -47.65
C VAL A 19 6.04 -2.92 -48.90
N PRO A 20 6.78 -3.21 -49.99
CA PRO A 20 6.21 -3.55 -51.29
C PRO A 20 5.31 -4.79 -51.23
N VAL A 21 4.19 -4.69 -51.93
CA VAL A 21 3.18 -5.73 -52.13
C VAL A 21 3.75 -6.80 -53.06
N ALA A 22 4.15 -7.93 -52.50
CA ALA A 22 4.34 -9.18 -53.23
C ALA A 22 3.89 -10.35 -52.35
N GLY A 23 2.86 -11.07 -52.79
CA GLY A 23 2.39 -12.30 -52.14
C GLY A 23 0.96 -12.21 -51.60
N ALA A 24 -0.01 -11.96 -52.47
CA ALA A 24 -1.41 -12.24 -52.20
C ALA A 24 -1.66 -13.75 -52.25
N GLU A 25 -1.37 -14.49 -51.18
CA GLU A 25 -1.74 -15.91 -51.05
C GLU A 25 -1.65 -16.41 -49.59
N ALA A 26 -2.36 -15.79 -48.64
CA ALA A 26 -2.55 -16.36 -47.30
C ALA A 26 -3.78 -15.83 -46.51
N TYR A 27 -4.77 -15.22 -47.18
CA TYR A 27 -5.91 -14.57 -46.52
C TYR A 27 -7.20 -15.40 -46.55
N LEU A 28 -7.17 -16.65 -46.08
CA LEU A 28 -8.41 -17.38 -45.75
C LEU A 28 -8.20 -18.37 -44.59
N ASN A 29 -7.75 -17.89 -43.42
CA ASN A 29 -7.97 -18.58 -42.13
C ASN A 29 -7.71 -17.67 -40.90
N SER A 30 -8.26 -16.45 -40.91
CA SER A 30 -8.10 -15.48 -39.82
C SER A 30 -9.39 -15.19 -39.06
N SER A 31 -10.15 -16.23 -38.70
CA SER A 31 -11.29 -16.15 -37.76
C SER A 31 -10.99 -16.70 -36.36
N ALA A 32 -9.73 -17.09 -36.08
CA ALA A 32 -9.34 -17.72 -34.82
C ALA A 32 -8.64 -16.79 -33.81
N TRP A 33 -8.86 -15.47 -33.87
CA TRP A 33 -8.17 -14.50 -32.99
C TRP A 33 -9.02 -13.91 -31.85
N TRP A 34 -10.28 -14.33 -31.70
CA TRP A 34 -11.18 -13.87 -30.62
C TRP A 34 -11.51 -14.91 -29.55
N HIS A 35 -11.02 -16.14 -29.70
CA HIS A 35 -11.17 -17.20 -28.70
C HIS A 35 -9.79 -17.69 -28.22
N ARG A 36 -9.03 -16.81 -27.55
CA ARG A 36 -8.11 -17.32 -26.52
C ARG A 36 -8.96 -17.53 -25.27
N PRO A 37 -9.37 -18.76 -24.91
CA PRO A 37 -9.86 -18.97 -23.56
C PRO A 37 -8.73 -18.53 -22.65
N SER A 38 -9.00 -17.57 -21.77
CA SER A 38 -8.14 -17.30 -20.63
C SER A 38 -8.00 -18.64 -19.92
N GLN A 39 -6.88 -19.32 -20.17
CA GLN A 39 -6.66 -20.67 -19.70
C GLN A 39 -6.55 -20.56 -18.18
N ALA A 40 -7.69 -20.72 -17.49
CA ALA A 40 -7.75 -20.74 -16.05
C ALA A 40 -6.76 -21.80 -15.61
N TYR A 41 -5.66 -21.38 -14.98
CA TYR A 41 -4.62 -22.28 -14.53
C TYR A 41 -5.22 -23.17 -13.43
N MET A 42 -5.78 -24.30 -13.85
CA MET A 42 -6.30 -25.31 -12.94
C MET A 42 -5.11 -26.04 -12.31
N PRO A 43 -5.11 -26.23 -10.97
CA PRO A 43 -4.09 -27.05 -10.33
C PRO A 43 -4.13 -28.47 -10.91
N PRO A 44 -2.97 -29.14 -11.06
CA PRO A 44 -2.91 -30.50 -11.59
C PRO A 44 -3.67 -31.47 -10.69
N SER A 45 -4.45 -32.38 -11.28
CA SER A 45 -5.31 -33.34 -10.56
C SER A 45 -4.82 -34.80 -10.59
N GLY A 46 -3.62 -35.06 -11.14
CA GLY A 46 -3.08 -36.42 -11.26
C GLY A 46 -2.65 -37.04 -9.93
N LEU A 47 -2.73 -38.36 -9.82
CA LEU A 47 -2.45 -39.13 -8.58
C LEU A 47 -1.04 -38.87 -8.00
N ASN A 48 -0.02 -38.72 -8.84
CA ASN A 48 1.37 -38.48 -8.42
C ASN A 48 1.79 -37.00 -8.49
N THR A 49 0.87 -36.05 -8.29
CA THR A 49 1.14 -34.59 -8.44
C THR A 49 1.28 -33.81 -7.14
N ALA A 50 1.31 -34.50 -5.99
CA ALA A 50 1.34 -33.90 -4.66
C ALA A 50 2.46 -32.85 -4.48
N GLY A 51 3.69 -33.12 -4.93
CA GLY A 51 4.81 -32.18 -4.81
C GLY A 51 4.61 -30.88 -5.60
N LYS A 52 3.98 -30.94 -6.78
CA LYS A 52 3.65 -29.76 -7.60
C LYS A 52 2.54 -28.95 -6.94
N LEU A 53 1.53 -29.60 -6.36
CA LEU A 53 0.46 -28.95 -5.59
C LEU A 53 0.99 -28.24 -4.35
N ALA A 54 1.93 -28.85 -3.62
CA ALA A 54 2.57 -28.24 -2.45
C ALA A 54 3.32 -26.95 -2.82
N ARG A 55 4.16 -26.98 -3.87
CA ARG A 55 4.88 -25.79 -4.37
C ARG A 55 3.92 -24.70 -4.85
N LEU A 56 2.86 -25.08 -5.56
CA LEU A 56 1.82 -24.15 -6.01
C LEU A 56 1.11 -23.49 -4.84
N ARG A 57 0.75 -24.25 -3.80
CA ARG A 57 0.14 -23.72 -2.58
C ARG A 57 1.09 -22.78 -1.86
N GLN A 58 2.38 -23.13 -1.73
CA GLN A 58 3.37 -22.25 -1.10
C GLN A 58 3.51 -20.93 -1.87
N ARG A 59 3.59 -20.97 -3.20
CA ARG A 59 3.62 -19.77 -4.05
C ARG A 59 2.36 -18.90 -3.87
N ARG A 60 1.18 -19.52 -3.91
CA ARG A 60 -0.10 -18.83 -3.68
C ARG A 60 -0.21 -18.27 -2.25
N ARG A 61 0.41 -18.92 -1.27
CA ARG A 61 0.41 -18.44 0.12
C ARG A 61 1.09 -17.08 0.26
N TRP A 62 2.08 -16.77 -0.58
CA TRP A 62 2.77 -15.48 -0.58
C TRP A 62 1.93 -14.31 -1.13
N SER A 63 0.86 -14.57 -1.88
CA SER A 63 -0.08 -13.51 -2.28
C SER A 63 -1.02 -13.11 -1.15
N ASP A 64 -1.17 -13.94 -0.11
CA ASP A 64 -1.90 -13.57 1.08
C ASP A 64 -1.13 -12.50 1.88
N ARG A 65 -1.78 -11.33 2.03
CA ARG A 65 -1.26 -10.17 2.73
C ARG A 65 -0.95 -10.47 4.21
N TYR A 66 -1.77 -11.29 4.88
CA TYR A 66 -1.56 -11.63 6.29
C TYR A 66 -0.36 -12.56 6.45
N TYR A 67 -0.27 -13.59 5.59
CA TYR A 67 0.88 -14.49 5.57
C TYR A 67 2.19 -13.73 5.33
N LYS A 68 2.21 -12.82 4.35
CA LYS A 68 3.38 -12.00 4.02
C LYS A 68 3.81 -11.09 5.19
N ARG A 69 2.85 -10.37 5.80
CA ARG A 69 3.12 -9.48 6.94
C ARG A 69 3.70 -10.22 8.14
N ARG A 70 3.12 -11.38 8.48
CA ARG A 70 3.58 -12.22 9.59
C ARG A 70 4.95 -12.83 9.33
N THR A 71 5.15 -13.45 8.16
CA THR A 71 6.39 -14.18 7.86
C THR A 71 7.60 -13.25 7.75
N LEU A 72 7.39 -12.01 7.28
CA LEU A 72 8.45 -11.01 7.16
C LEU A 72 8.60 -10.10 8.39
N HIS A 73 7.82 -10.33 9.46
CA HIS A 73 7.79 -9.49 10.66
C HIS A 73 7.70 -7.97 10.34
N LEU A 74 6.89 -7.62 9.34
CA LEU A 74 6.82 -6.23 8.85
C LEU A 74 6.30 -5.27 9.92
N LYS A 75 5.36 -5.71 10.76
CA LYS A 75 4.78 -4.88 11.82
C LYS A 75 5.87 -4.44 12.80
N GLU A 76 6.65 -5.38 13.32
CA GLU A 76 7.71 -5.15 14.32
C GLU A 76 8.72 -4.10 13.86
N ARG A 77 9.07 -4.09 12.57
CA ARG A 77 10.02 -3.11 12.02
C ARG A 77 9.42 -1.72 11.83
N SER A 78 8.15 -1.63 11.43
CA SER A 78 7.51 -0.35 11.11
C SER A 78 6.92 0.36 12.33
N ASP A 79 6.43 -0.42 13.30
CA ASP A 79 5.65 0.05 14.44
C ASP A 79 6.50 0.95 15.36
N PRO A 80 6.06 2.20 15.64
CA PRO A 80 6.77 3.08 16.56
C PRO A 80 6.82 2.55 18.00
N LEU A 81 5.86 1.73 18.43
CA LEU A 81 5.79 1.13 19.77
C LEU A 81 6.51 -0.22 19.87
N GLU A 82 7.08 -0.72 18.77
CA GLU A 82 7.76 -2.02 18.70
C GLU A 82 6.90 -3.20 19.19
N GLY A 83 5.59 -3.16 18.90
CA GLY A 83 4.65 -4.21 19.30
C GLY A 83 4.17 -4.14 20.74
N ALA A 84 4.58 -3.12 21.52
CA ALA A 84 3.99 -2.86 22.83
C ALA A 84 2.55 -2.30 22.69
N PRO A 85 1.63 -2.63 23.61
CA PRO A 85 0.27 -2.09 23.59
C PRO A 85 0.23 -0.59 23.95
N GLN A 86 1.16 -0.14 24.79
CA GLN A 86 1.26 1.24 25.27
C GLN A 86 2.72 1.68 25.32
N GLY A 87 2.96 2.99 25.21
CA GLY A 87 4.28 3.60 25.29
C GLY A 87 4.26 4.92 26.07
N ARG A 88 5.33 5.19 26.81
CA ARG A 88 5.56 6.49 27.46
C ARG A 88 6.24 7.44 26.48
N GLY A 89 5.85 8.71 26.53
CA GLY A 89 6.44 9.74 25.69
C GLY A 89 6.39 11.13 26.33
N ILE A 90 7.19 12.02 25.77
CA ILE A 90 7.31 13.42 26.20
C ILE A 90 6.67 14.30 25.13
N VAL A 91 5.86 15.26 25.54
CA VAL A 91 5.20 16.20 24.64
C VAL A 91 6.23 17.20 24.09
N ILE A 92 6.22 17.38 22.76
CA ILE A 92 7.03 18.40 22.08
C ILE A 92 6.20 19.65 21.83
N GLU A 93 5.09 19.52 21.08
CA GLU A 93 4.28 20.66 20.66
C GLU A 93 2.80 20.27 20.48
N LYS A 94 1.92 21.27 20.61
CA LYS A 94 0.49 21.16 20.34
C LYS A 94 0.24 21.40 18.85
N VAL A 95 -0.47 20.50 18.17
CA VAL A 95 -0.72 20.57 16.71
C VAL A 95 -2.21 20.43 16.41
N GLY A 96 -2.73 21.26 15.51
CA GLY A 96 -4.06 21.09 14.93
C GLY A 96 -3.99 20.34 13.60
N VAL A 97 -4.65 19.19 13.48
CA VAL A 97 -4.77 18.45 12.22
C VAL A 97 -6.14 18.74 11.60
N GLU A 98 -6.16 19.25 10.37
CA GLU A 98 -7.41 19.47 9.65
C GLU A 98 -8.11 18.15 9.33
N ALA A 99 -9.43 18.12 9.51
CA ALA A 99 -10.24 16.99 9.11
C ALA A 99 -10.21 16.82 7.58
N LYS A 100 -10.26 15.56 7.13
CA LYS A 100 -10.47 15.29 5.70
C LYS A 100 -11.84 15.81 5.26
N GLN A 101 -11.89 16.39 4.06
CA GLN A 101 -13.13 16.78 3.38
C GLN A 101 -14.14 15.62 3.40
N PRO A 102 -15.44 15.83 3.68
CA PRO A 102 -16.22 17.08 3.59
C PRO A 102 -16.35 17.88 4.91
N ASN A 103 -15.64 17.51 5.97
CA ASN A 103 -15.79 18.16 7.28
C ASN A 103 -14.87 19.39 7.42
N SER A 104 -15.27 20.36 8.24
CA SER A 104 -14.55 21.63 8.49
C SER A 104 -14.05 21.78 9.94
N ALA A 105 -13.53 20.70 10.53
CA ALA A 105 -13.09 20.68 11.93
C ALA A 105 -11.56 20.53 12.06
N ILE A 106 -11.00 21.15 13.11
CA ILE A 106 -9.60 20.95 13.52
C ILE A 106 -9.56 19.91 14.64
N ARG A 107 -8.81 18.83 14.43
CA ARG A 107 -8.54 17.79 15.43
C ARG A 107 -7.35 18.20 16.26
N LYS A 108 -7.58 18.37 17.56
CA LYS A 108 -6.55 18.74 18.54
C LYS A 108 -5.64 17.54 18.80
N CYS A 109 -4.39 17.66 18.39
CA CYS A 109 -3.37 16.62 18.49
C CYS A 109 -2.13 17.17 19.20
N ILE A 110 -1.26 16.25 19.58
CA ILE A 110 0.01 16.55 20.24
C ILE A 110 1.11 15.75 19.54
N LYS A 111 2.26 16.37 19.30
CA LYS A 111 3.47 15.65 18.93
C LYS A 111 4.17 15.15 20.18
N VAL A 112 4.42 13.84 20.21
CA VAL A 112 5.01 13.13 21.33
C VAL A 112 6.28 12.43 20.86
N GLN A 113 7.36 12.55 21.62
CA GLN A 113 8.57 11.77 21.44
C GLN A 113 8.54 10.57 22.38
N LEU A 114 8.61 9.36 21.82
CA LEU A 114 8.66 8.15 22.63
C LEU A 114 9.99 8.05 23.38
N VAL A 115 9.95 7.81 24.70
CA VAL A 115 11.16 7.71 25.53
C VAL A 115 12.01 6.50 25.13
N LYS A 116 11.36 5.39 24.73
CA LYS A 116 12.05 4.14 24.37
C LYS A 116 12.96 4.28 23.15
N ASN A 117 12.47 4.98 22.12
CA ASN A 117 13.04 4.94 20.77
C ASN A 117 13.47 6.32 20.24
N GLY A 118 13.07 7.40 20.90
CA GLY A 118 13.24 8.77 20.42
C GLY A 118 12.41 9.11 19.17
N ARG A 119 11.61 8.16 18.64
CA ARG A 119 10.72 8.38 17.49
C ARG A 119 9.60 9.34 17.86
N GLN A 120 9.28 10.24 16.95
CA GLN A 120 8.18 11.18 17.11
C GLN A 120 6.90 10.61 16.51
N ILE A 121 5.80 10.73 17.25
CA ILE A 121 4.46 10.32 16.85
C ILE A 121 3.48 11.46 17.09
N THR A 122 2.36 11.46 16.37
CA THR A 122 1.25 12.39 16.61
C THR A 122 0.13 11.63 17.31
N ALA A 123 -0.21 12.04 18.53
CA ALA A 123 -1.30 11.49 19.32
C ALA A 123 -2.52 12.43 19.30
N PHE A 124 -3.72 11.86 19.36
CA PHE A 124 -4.97 12.63 19.43
C PHE A 124 -5.37 12.86 20.89
N ALA A 125 -5.72 14.10 21.23
CA ALA A 125 -6.26 14.42 22.56
C ALA A 125 -7.77 14.18 22.58
N VAL A 126 -8.18 13.04 23.16
CA VAL A 126 -9.59 12.65 23.22
C VAL A 126 -10.32 13.47 24.30
N GLY A 127 -11.52 13.94 23.98
CA GLY A 127 -12.39 14.69 24.89
C GLY A 127 -12.41 16.21 24.62
N ASP A 128 -13.47 16.87 25.06
CA ASP A 128 -13.64 18.30 24.91
C ASP A 128 -12.73 19.06 25.87
N GLY A 129 -11.89 19.95 25.34
CA GLY A 129 -10.96 20.74 26.15
C GLY A 129 -9.73 19.99 26.64
N ALA A 130 -9.54 18.69 26.35
CA ALA A 130 -8.40 17.90 26.85
C ALA A 130 -7.02 18.54 26.62
N ILE A 131 -6.86 19.32 25.55
CA ILE A 131 -5.63 20.03 25.21
C ILE A 131 -5.18 21.09 26.24
N SER A 132 -6.10 21.58 27.09
CA SER A 132 -5.76 22.57 28.12
C SER A 132 -5.04 21.95 29.32
N PHE A 133 -5.11 20.62 29.48
CA PHE A 133 -4.49 19.91 30.61
C PHE A 133 -3.09 19.39 30.30
N ILE A 134 -2.65 19.48 29.05
CA ILE A 134 -1.38 18.91 28.60
C ILE A 134 -0.51 20.06 28.14
N ASP A 135 0.68 20.20 28.69
CA ASP A 135 1.65 21.21 28.30
C ASP A 135 2.89 20.61 27.63
N GLU A 136 3.74 21.50 27.12
CA GLU A 136 5.00 21.10 26.50
C GLU A 136 5.93 20.49 27.56
N HIS A 137 6.67 19.45 27.17
CA HIS A 137 7.54 18.66 28.05
C HIS A 137 6.85 17.79 29.11
N ASP A 138 5.52 17.74 29.14
CA ASP A 138 4.80 16.80 29.99
C ASP A 138 5.04 15.35 29.56
N GLU A 139 4.98 14.45 30.54
CA GLU A 139 4.98 13.03 30.29
C GLU A 139 3.56 12.51 30.06
N VAL A 140 3.39 11.76 28.97
CA VAL A 140 2.12 11.17 28.55
C VAL A 140 2.25 9.68 28.25
N LEU A 141 1.16 8.96 28.49
CA LEU A 141 1.00 7.57 28.06
C LEU A 141 0.24 7.55 26.74
N VAL A 142 0.76 6.83 25.74
CA VAL A 142 0.19 6.72 24.40
C VAL A 142 -0.20 5.28 24.12
N GLU A 143 -1.38 5.10 23.56
CA GLU A 143 -1.90 3.84 23.02
C GLU A 143 -2.27 4.02 21.54
N GLY A 144 -2.34 2.91 20.79
CA GLY A 144 -2.56 2.90 19.34
C GLY A 144 -3.58 1.88 18.86
#